data_AF-A0A7K1CIQ3-F1
#
_entry.id   AF-A0A7K1CIQ3-F1
#
_cell.length_a   1.000
_cell.length_b   1.000
_cell.length_c   1.000
_cell.angle_alpha   90.00
_cell.angle_beta   90.00
_cell.angle_gamma   90.00
#
_symmetry.space_group_name_H-M   'P 1'
#
loop_
_entity.id
_entity.type
_entity.pdbx_description
1 polymer ?
#
loop_
_entity_poly.entity_id
_entity_poly.type
_entity_poly.pdbx_seq_one_letter_code
_entity_poly.pdbx_strand_id
1 'polypeptide(L)'
;MVLIPIIFLFLCSMQIVTALFYRNMELAAVQSQASTRAISGETSVGDTFISIPSPDGFQDLKLLIVKKRRDIPTLIPVFGNLLGHRIESEVTGIAIVESRP
;
A
#
# COMPACT_ATOMS: atom_id res chain seq x y z
N MET A 1 17.97 -31.10 21.67
CA MET A 1 17.49 -30.73 20.32
C MET A 1 16.32 -29.75 20.43
N VAL A 2 16.59 -28.46 20.67
CA VAL A 2 15.53 -27.41 20.76
C VAL A 2 15.93 -26.10 20.08
N LEU A 3 17.23 -25.90 19.83
CA LEU A 3 17.76 -24.68 19.24
C LEU A 3 17.24 -24.42 17.81
N ILE A 4 17.19 -25.46 16.98
CA ILE A 4 16.74 -25.35 15.59
C ILE A 4 15.28 -24.85 15.51
N PRO A 5 14.30 -25.46 16.23
CA PRO A 5 12.94 -24.94 16.29
C PRO A 5 12.84 -23.48 16.78
N ILE A 6 13.62 -23.12 17.80
CA ILE A 6 13.57 -21.76 18.38
C ILE A 6 14.09 -20.74 17.37
N ILE A 7 15.23 -21.02 16.73
CA ILE A 7 15.78 -20.14 15.68
C ILE A 7 14.79 -20.01 14.53
N PHE A 8 14.17 -21.11 14.10
CA PHE A 8 13.19 -21.07 13.03
C PHE A 8 11.98 -20.18 13.36
N LEU A 9 11.43 -20.29 14.57
CA LEU A 9 10.33 -19.42 15.01
C LEU A 9 10.76 -17.95 15.10
N PHE A 10 11.94 -17.67 15.66
CA PHE A 10 12.50 -16.33 15.72
C PHE A 10 12.61 -15.70 14.32
N LEU A 11 13.15 -16.47 13.38
CA LEU A 11 13.33 -16.11 11.99
C LEU A 11 11.98 -15.82 11.28
N CYS A 12 10.96 -16.66 11.50
CA CYS A 12 9.61 -16.40 11.02
C CYS A 12 9.05 -15.07 11.57
N SER A 13 9.15 -14.87 12.88
CA SER A 13 8.65 -13.65 13.53
C SER A 13 9.34 -12.40 12.98
N MET A 14 10.66 -12.45 12.81
CA MET A 14 11.41 -11.34 12.22
C MET A 14 10.93 -11.00 10.80
N GLN A 15 10.73 -12.00 9.94
CA GLN A 15 10.26 -11.79 8.57
C GLN A 15 8.85 -11.18 8.53
N ILE A 16 7.95 -11.60 9.43
CA ILE A 16 6.59 -11.05 9.54
C ILE A 16 6.63 -9.58 9.98
N VAL A 17 7.40 -9.26 11.03
CA VAL A 17 7.52 -7.88 11.54
C VAL A 17 8.06 -6.95 10.46
N THR A 18 9.09 -7.38 9.74
CA THR A 18 9.64 -6.60 8.62
C THR A 18 8.61 -6.39 7.52
N ALA A 19 7.90 -7.44 7.10
CA ALA A 19 6.88 -7.32 6.06
C ALA A 19 5.78 -6.31 6.45
N LEU A 20 5.30 -6.36 7.70
CA LEU A 20 4.30 -5.42 8.22
C LEU A 20 4.83 -3.99 8.28
N PHE A 21 6.07 -3.80 8.73
CA PHE A 21 6.69 -2.47 8.80
C PHE A 21 6.77 -1.83 7.41
N TYR A 22 7.27 -2.56 6.40
CA TYR A 22 7.36 -2.07 5.03
C TYR A 22 5.96 -1.75 4.47
N ARG A 23 4.99 -2.66 4.63
CA ARG A 23 3.61 -2.43 4.17
C ARG A 23 3.00 -1.18 4.80
N ASN A 24 3.19 -0.97 6.10
CA ASN A 24 2.61 0.17 6.81
C ASN A 24 3.26 1.49 6.40
N MET A 25 4.59 1.50 6.24
CA MET A 25 5.31 2.67 5.74
C MET A 25 4.83 3.05 4.33
N GLU A 26 4.61 2.06 3.46
CA GLU A 26 4.10 2.29 2.11
C GLU A 26 2.65 2.77 2.11
N LEU A 27 1.77 2.18 2.93
CA LEU A 27 0.39 2.64 3.10
C LEU A 27 0.36 4.12 3.50
N ALA A 28 1.17 4.52 4.49
CA ALA A 28 1.24 5.91 4.93
C ALA A 28 1.71 6.84 3.79
N ALA A 29 2.73 6.43 3.04
CA ALA A 29 3.24 7.22 1.92
C ALA A 29 2.21 7.37 0.79
N VAL A 30 1.53 6.28 0.40
CA VAL A 30 0.53 6.31 -0.67
C VAL A 30 -0.71 7.10 -0.24
N GLN A 31 -1.13 6.97 1.02
CA GLN A 31 -2.23 7.78 1.56
C GLN A 31 -1.89 9.27 1.55
N SER A 32 -0.65 9.63 1.93
CA SER A 32 -0.16 11.01 1.83
C SER A 32 -0.19 11.51 0.39
N GLN A 33 0.25 10.69 -0.57
CA GLN A 33 0.21 11.04 -2.00
C GLN A 33 -1.22 11.24 -2.50
N ALA A 34 -2.14 10.33 -2.16
CA ALA A 34 -3.56 10.46 -2.50
C ALA A 34 -4.14 11.75 -1.93
N SER A 35 -3.86 12.07 -0.67
CA SER A 35 -4.32 13.31 -0.03
C SER A 35 -3.73 14.56 -0.68
N THR A 36 -2.42 14.61 -0.93
CA THR A 36 -1.77 15.76 -1.56
C THR A 36 -2.32 16.00 -2.97
N ARG A 37 -2.46 14.94 -3.78
CA ARG A 37 -3.00 15.03 -5.15
C ARG A 37 -4.46 15.44 -5.19
N ALA A 38 -5.27 14.97 -4.24
CA ALA A 38 -6.66 15.38 -4.13
C ALA A 38 -6.83 16.87 -3.82
N ILE A 39 -5.87 17.46 -3.08
CA ILE A 39 -5.87 18.89 -2.75
C ILE A 39 -5.28 19.72 -3.89
N SER A 40 -4.16 19.28 -4.48
CA SER A 40 -3.46 20.05 -5.52
C SER A 40 -4.10 19.93 -6.91
N GLY A 41 -4.93 18.91 -7.13
CA GLY A 41 -5.47 18.57 -8.44
C GLY A 41 -4.44 17.92 -9.39
N GLU A 42 -3.24 17.61 -8.89
CA GLU A 42 -2.21 16.92 -9.69
C GLU A 42 -2.59 15.45 -9.90
N THR A 43 -2.48 14.98 -11.14
CA THR A 43 -2.75 13.58 -11.50
C THR A 43 -1.45 12.87 -11.87
N SER A 44 -1.31 11.60 -11.47
CA SER A 44 -0.18 10.77 -11.86
C SER A 44 -0.62 9.60 -12.73
N VAL A 45 0.29 9.13 -13.57
CA VAL A 45 0.10 7.88 -14.33
C VAL A 45 -0.11 6.72 -13.33
N GLY A 46 -1.25 6.03 -13.46
CA GLY A 46 -1.67 4.93 -12.58
C GLY A 46 -2.77 5.28 -11.56
N ASP A 47 -3.13 6.56 -11.43
CA ASP A 47 -4.22 6.99 -10.56
C ASP A 47 -5.58 6.64 -11.18
N THR A 48 -6.51 6.15 -10.36
CA THR A 48 -7.87 5.81 -10.79
C THR A 48 -8.87 6.75 -10.14
N PHE A 49 -9.76 7.33 -10.94
CA PHE A 49 -10.84 8.20 -10.47
C PHE A 49 -12.18 7.48 -10.60
N ILE A 50 -12.97 7.46 -9.53
CA ILE A 50 -14.35 6.95 -9.54
C ILE A 50 -15.29 8.11 -9.20
N SER A 51 -16.21 8.43 -10.11
CA SER A 51 -17.21 9.47 -9.85
C SER A 51 -18.19 9.01 -8.77
N ILE A 52 -18.42 9.86 -7.77
CA ILE A 52 -19.42 9.65 -6.73
C ILE A 52 -20.64 10.49 -7.10
N PRO A 53 -21.85 9.91 -7.23
CA PRO A 53 -23.05 10.69 -7.51
C PRO A 53 -23.33 11.65 -6.36
N SER A 54 -23.33 12.96 -6.65
CA SER A 54 -23.68 14.01 -5.70
C SER A 54 -25.17 14.33 -5.78
N PRO A 55 -25.92 14.33 -4.67
CA PRO A 55 -27.35 14.67 -4.66
C PRO A 55 -27.65 16.09 -5.15
N ASP A 56 -26.71 17.02 -4.94
CA ASP A 56 -26.94 18.46 -5.15
C ASP A 56 -26.51 18.97 -6.53
N GLY A 57 -25.90 18.16 -7.40
CA GLY A 57 -25.55 18.55 -8.79
C GLY A 57 -24.52 19.69 -8.95
N PHE A 58 -24.22 20.45 -7.89
CA PHE A 58 -23.27 21.56 -7.86
C PHE A 58 -21.86 21.15 -7.40
N GLN A 59 -21.65 19.89 -7.06
CA GLN A 59 -20.37 19.36 -6.59
C GLN A 59 -20.03 18.08 -7.36
N ASP A 60 -18.96 18.11 -8.16
CA ASP A 60 -18.40 16.90 -8.77
C ASP A 60 -17.43 16.26 -7.77
N LEU A 61 -17.88 15.17 -7.14
CA LEU A 61 -17.12 14.39 -6.17
C LEU A 61 -16.47 13.21 -6.88
N LYS A 62 -15.15 13.10 -6.81
CA LYS A 62 -14.40 11.98 -7.37
C LYS A 62 -13.57 11.30 -6.29
N LEU A 63 -13.66 9.98 -6.22
CA LEU A 63 -12.77 9.15 -5.42
C LEU A 63 -11.46 8.94 -6.19
N LEU A 64 -10.36 9.48 -5.67
CA LEU A 64 -9.01 9.22 -6.15
C LEU A 64 -8.46 7.97 -5.45
N ILE A 65 -8.06 6.98 -6.23
CA ILE A 65 -7.41 5.75 -5.78
C ILE A 65 -5.98 5.77 -6.31
N VAL A 66 -5.01 5.80 -5.40
CA VAL A 66 -3.58 5.70 -5.71
C VAL A 66 -3.09 4.32 -5.29
N LYS A 67 -2.46 3.59 -6.20
CA LYS A 67 -1.90 2.26 -5.92
C LYS A 67 -0.38 2.28 -6.02
N LYS A 68 0.27 1.51 -5.16
CA LYS A 68 1.71 1.27 -5.24
C LYS A 68 2.02 -0.17 -4.94
N ARG A 69 2.84 -0.78 -5.79
CA ARG A 69 3.34 -2.14 -5.63
C ARG A 69 4.86 -2.10 -5.46
N ARG A 70 5.39 -2.83 -4.48
CA ARG A 70 6.84 -2.92 -4.22
C ARG A 70 7.22 -4.28 -3.63
N ASP A 71 8.41 -4.73 -3.96
CA ASP A 71 9.02 -5.90 -3.33
C ASP A 71 9.37 -5.61 -1.86
N ILE A 72 8.92 -6.48 -0.96
CA ILE A 72 9.36 -6.56 0.43
C ILE A 72 10.67 -7.37 0.47
N PRO A 73 11.71 -6.87 1.16
CA PRO A 73 12.96 -7.61 1.28
C PRO A 73 12.73 -8.94 2.01
N THR A 74 13.24 -10.01 1.42
CA THR A 74 13.27 -11.33 2.04
C THR A 74 14.57 -11.46 2.83
N LEU A 75 14.48 -11.42 4.16
CA LEU A 75 15.63 -11.53 5.06
C LEU A 75 16.20 -12.95 5.08
N ILE A 76 15.37 -13.95 4.80
CA ILE A 76 15.72 -15.35 4.96
C ILE A 76 15.49 -16.08 3.63
N PRO A 77 16.57 -16.52 2.95
CA PRO A 77 16.49 -17.11 1.61
C PRO A 77 15.56 -18.32 1.52
N VAL A 78 15.48 -19.12 2.60
CA VAL A 78 14.62 -20.31 2.67
C VAL A 78 13.14 -19.95 2.46
N PHE A 79 12.66 -18.83 3.01
CA PHE A 79 11.27 -18.40 2.82
C PHE A 79 11.01 -17.86 1.42
N GLY A 80 11.97 -17.15 0.82
CA GLY A 80 11.84 -16.65 -0.55
C GLY A 80 11.72 -17.77 -1.58
N ASN A 81 12.46 -18.87 -1.37
CA ASN A 81 12.40 -20.06 -2.23
C ASN A 81 11.12 -20.87 -2.03
N LEU A 82 10.58 -20.91 -0.80
CA LEU A 82 9.35 -21.65 -0.50
C LEU A 82 8.08 -20.94 -1.00
N LEU A 83 8.09 -19.60 -1.03
CA LEU A 83 6.93 -18.77 -1.44
C LEU A 83 6.89 -18.47 -2.96
N GLY A 84 7.82 -19.01 -3.76
CA GLY A 84 7.71 -18.98 -5.22
C GLY A 84 8.08 -17.65 -5.89
N HIS A 85 9.07 -16.94 -5.35
CA HIS A 85 9.63 -15.65 -5.80
C HIS A 85 8.86 -14.38 -5.38
N ARG A 86 9.63 -13.46 -4.79
CA ARG A 86 9.34 -12.07 -4.39
C ARG A 86 8.06 -11.89 -3.57
N ILE A 87 8.24 -11.57 -2.29
CA ILE A 87 7.15 -11.12 -1.43
C ILE A 87 6.81 -9.71 -1.86
N GLU A 88 5.67 -9.50 -2.51
CA GLU A 88 5.21 -8.18 -2.94
C GLU A 88 4.24 -7.55 -1.93
N SER A 89 4.37 -6.24 -1.73
CA SER A 89 3.42 -5.37 -1.05
C SER A 89 2.64 -4.61 -2.11
N GLU A 90 1.31 -4.75 -2.11
CA GLU A 90 0.42 -3.84 -2.86
C GLU A 90 -0.40 -3.05 -1.85
N VAL A 91 -0.26 -1.73 -1.91
CA VAL A 91 -0.92 -0.79 -1.00
C VAL A 91 -1.74 0.21 -1.80
N THR A 92 -2.88 0.60 -1.23
CA THR A 92 -3.81 1.53 -1.86
C THR A 92 -4.09 2.68 -0.90
N GLY A 93 -3.96 3.91 -1.39
CA GLY A 93 -4.39 5.14 -0.72
C GLY A 93 -5.61 5.70 -1.42
N ILE A 94 -6.52 6.28 -0.63
CA ILE A 94 -7.81 6.75 -1.11
C ILE A 94 -8.02 8.18 -0.62
N ALA A 95 -8.44 9.06 -1.53
CA ALA A 95 -8.80 10.44 -1.20
C ALA A 95 -10.02 10.89 -2.01
N ILE A 96 -10.72 11.91 -1.53
CA ILE A 96 -11.87 12.51 -2.23
C ILE A 96 -11.40 13.83 -2.84
N VAL A 97 -11.72 14.02 -4.11
CA VAL A 97 -11.50 15.26 -4.86
C VAL A 97 -12.85 15.94 -5.03
N GLU A 98 -12.91 17.21 -4.64
CA GLU A 98 -14.07 18.08 -4.86
C GLU A 98 -13.67 19.12 -5.91
N SER A 99 -14.41 19.19 -7.02
CA SER A 99 -14.31 20.32 -7.93
C SER A 99 -15.43 21.30 -7.62
N ARG A 100 -15.08 22.52 -7.21
CA ARG A 100 -16.03 23.63 -7.16
C ARG A 100 -16.12 24.28 -8.55
N PRO A 101 -17.32 24.69 -8.99
CA PRO A 101 -17.50 25.41 -10.25
C PRO A 101 -16.81 26.77 -10.26
#